data_AF-A0A0C3S6H4-F1
#
_entry.id   AF-A0A0C3S6H4-F1
#
_cell.length_a   1.000
_cell.length_b   1.000
_cell.length_c   1.000
_cell.angle_alpha   90.00
_cell.angle_beta   90.00
_cell.angle_gamma   90.00
#
_symmetry.space_group_name_H-M   'P 1'
#
loop_
_entity.id
_entity.type
_entity.pdbx_description
1 polymer ?
#
loop_
_entity_poly.entity_id
_entity_poly.type
_entity_poly.pdbx_seq_one_letter_code
_entity_poly.pdbx_strand_id
1 'polypeptide(L)'
;MLTLGPHKRITEEEIGSHGPTDLAVWLFFQIAAGHIALPILTATFILARTVTKIPALIIVCLTWILSAVFSTLLFYVGEHTGPEPGKGLCIAQASLLGATPLMTCSAVILLAIYVWKTYDDPDLGVDMQPRTRTGKLGKIALHCSPFFILGLFVAIGVTIALKHPERVTRTQEYFYCSLDWPPFTEAVSIISTLLCIVAMGIETLDSFFVPLHSPVSC
;
A
#
# COMPACT_ATOMS: atom_id res chain seq x y z
N MET A 1 19.80 -11.51 22.69
CA MET A 1 18.41 -11.83 23.08
C MET A 1 17.81 -10.53 23.61
N LEU A 2 17.34 -9.68 22.70
CA LEU A 2 16.69 -8.41 23.03
C LEU A 2 15.18 -8.70 23.09
N THR A 3 14.63 -8.79 24.30
CA THR A 3 13.18 -8.83 24.49
C THR A 3 12.64 -7.43 24.19
N LEU A 4 12.22 -7.21 22.95
CA LEU A 4 11.31 -6.11 22.61
C LEU A 4 10.09 -6.25 23.53
N GLY A 5 9.97 -5.35 24.51
CA GLY A 5 8.81 -5.31 25.39
C GLY A 5 7.52 -5.15 24.57
N PRO A 6 6.38 -5.62 25.08
CA PRO A 6 5.11 -5.48 24.40
C PRO A 6 4.89 -4.01 24.05
N HIS A 7 4.68 -3.73 22.75
CA HIS A 7 4.38 -2.40 22.25
C HIS A 7 3.22 -1.83 23.09
N LYS A 8 3.50 -0.89 23.99
CA LYS A 8 2.48 -0.18 24.77
C LYS A 8 1.69 0.67 23.76
N ARG A 9 0.57 0.16 23.26
CA ARG A 9 -0.33 0.92 22.38
C ARG A 9 -0.97 2.04 23.19
N ILE A 10 -1.03 3.22 22.58
CA ILE A 10 -1.61 4.42 23.17
C ILE A 10 -3.10 4.18 23.36
N THR A 11 -3.56 3.99 24.59
CA THR A 11 -4.98 3.82 24.92
C THR A 11 -5.70 5.17 24.84
N GLU A 12 -7.04 5.16 24.65
CA GLU A 12 -7.90 6.36 24.59
C GLU A 12 -7.65 7.36 25.75
N GLU A 13 -7.20 6.87 26.90
CA GLU A 13 -6.85 7.64 28.10
C GLU A 13 -5.61 8.54 27.92
N GLU A 14 -4.68 8.16 27.03
CA GLU A 14 -3.40 8.85 26.79
C GLU A 14 -3.49 9.85 25.61
N ILE A 15 -4.45 9.66 24.68
CA ILE A 15 -4.72 10.59 23.56
C ILE A 15 -5.44 11.87 24.04
N GLY A 16 -6.15 11.81 25.16
CA GLY A 16 -6.72 12.98 25.83
C GLY A 16 -7.61 13.85 24.94
N SER A 17 -7.68 15.16 25.26
CA SER A 17 -8.49 16.17 24.55
C SER A 17 -8.13 16.36 23.06
N HIS A 18 -7.04 15.78 22.55
CA HIS A 18 -6.53 16.01 21.21
C HIS A 18 -6.98 14.98 20.16
N GLY A 19 -7.54 13.84 20.59
CA GLY A 19 -7.96 12.75 19.68
C GLY A 19 -8.89 13.17 18.53
N PRO A 20 -9.91 14.02 18.75
CA PRO A 20 -10.77 14.51 17.67
C PRO A 20 -10.02 15.34 16.63
N THR A 21 -9.01 16.10 17.04
CA THR A 21 -8.21 16.94 16.13
C THR A 21 -7.30 16.07 15.28
N ASP A 22 -6.62 15.09 15.86
CA ASP A 22 -5.75 14.16 15.13
C ASP A 22 -6.55 13.33 14.13
N LEU A 23 -7.75 12.87 14.52
CA LEU A 23 -8.68 12.18 13.62
C LEU A 23 -9.08 13.06 12.43
N ALA A 24 -9.42 14.33 12.69
CA ALA A 24 -9.81 15.25 11.63
C ALA A 24 -8.67 15.52 10.64
N VAL A 25 -7.44 15.72 11.15
CA VAL A 25 -6.25 15.91 10.30
C VAL A 25 -5.95 14.67 9.48
N TRP A 26 -5.99 13.49 10.11
CA TRP A 26 -5.78 12.22 9.42
C TRP A 26 -6.82 11.98 8.31
N LEU A 27 -8.11 12.16 8.61
CA LEU A 27 -9.19 12.06 7.63
C LEU A 27 -9.03 13.07 6.49
N PHE A 28 -8.64 14.31 6.81
CA PHE A 28 -8.40 15.35 5.81
C PHE A 28 -7.34 14.91 4.80
N PHE A 29 -6.19 14.41 5.28
CA PHE A 29 -5.14 13.92 4.38
C PHE A 29 -5.60 12.72 3.56
N GLN A 30 -6.33 11.80 4.19
CA GLN A 30 -6.79 10.59 3.52
C GLN A 30 -7.82 10.87 2.42
N ILE A 31 -8.70 11.86 2.62
CA ILE A 31 -9.68 12.30 1.63
C ILE A 31 -9.01 13.17 0.57
N ALA A 32 -8.26 14.20 0.97
CA ALA A 32 -7.65 15.14 0.04
C ALA A 32 -6.62 14.45 -0.87
N ALA A 33 -5.70 13.68 -0.31
CA ALA A 33 -4.69 12.97 -1.09
C ALA A 33 -5.29 11.72 -1.77
N GLY A 34 -5.97 10.88 -1.00
CA GLY A 34 -6.44 9.57 -1.43
C GLY A 34 -7.64 9.59 -2.38
N HIS A 35 -8.62 10.45 -2.13
CA HIS A 35 -9.89 10.45 -2.87
C HIS A 35 -9.97 11.55 -3.94
N ILE A 36 -9.14 12.60 -3.85
CA ILE A 36 -9.18 13.73 -4.78
C ILE A 36 -7.89 13.79 -5.60
N ALA A 37 -6.74 14.02 -4.97
CA ALA A 37 -5.49 14.25 -5.70
C ALA A 37 -5.05 13.02 -6.52
N LEU A 38 -5.04 11.83 -5.92
CA LEU A 38 -4.61 10.61 -6.61
C LEU A 38 -5.56 10.17 -7.74
N PRO A 39 -6.90 10.22 -7.62
CA PRO A 39 -7.78 9.97 -8.75
C PRO A 39 -7.63 10.97 -9.88
N ILE A 40 -7.44 12.26 -9.57
CA ILE A 40 -7.17 13.28 -10.59
C ILE A 40 -5.85 12.98 -11.31
N LEU A 41 -4.80 12.65 -10.56
CA LEU A 41 -3.50 12.27 -11.12
C LEU A 41 -3.62 11.01 -12.01
N THR A 42 -4.34 10.00 -11.53
CA THR A 42 -4.58 8.74 -12.26
C THR A 42 -5.35 8.99 -13.55
N ALA A 43 -6.43 9.79 -13.48
CA ALA A 43 -7.22 10.17 -14.64
C ALA A 43 -6.37 10.96 -15.65
N THR A 44 -5.51 11.86 -15.16
CA THR A 44 -4.58 12.64 -15.99
C THR A 44 -3.63 11.71 -16.76
N PHE A 45 -3.02 10.73 -16.10
CA PHE A 45 -2.16 9.75 -16.77
C PHE A 45 -2.89 8.87 -17.80
N ILE A 46 -4.15 8.52 -17.55
CA ILE A 46 -4.93 7.70 -18.47
C ILE A 46 -5.37 8.51 -19.71
N LEU A 47 -5.80 9.75 -19.49
CA LEU A 47 -6.39 10.63 -20.52
C LEU A 47 -5.35 11.42 -21.31
N ALA A 48 -4.15 11.64 -20.77
CA ALA A 48 -3.07 12.29 -21.48
C ALA A 48 -2.69 11.47 -22.73
N ARG A 49 -2.92 12.06 -23.91
CA ARG A 49 -2.58 11.45 -25.21
C ARG A 49 -1.11 11.63 -25.58
N THR A 50 -0.45 12.62 -24.97
CA THR A 50 0.91 13.05 -25.30
C THR A 50 1.97 12.50 -24.34
N VAL A 51 1.57 11.91 -23.22
CA VAL A 51 2.49 11.41 -22.19
C VAL A 51 2.62 9.90 -22.31
N THR A 52 3.85 9.40 -22.29
CA THR A 52 4.10 7.96 -22.22
C THR A 52 3.51 7.39 -20.94
N LYS A 53 2.59 6.45 -21.08
CA LYS A 53 1.88 5.87 -19.94
C LYS A 53 2.81 4.94 -19.20
N ILE A 54 3.05 5.22 -17.92
CA ILE A 54 3.82 4.39 -17.01
C ILE A 54 2.83 3.52 -16.22
N PRO A 55 2.58 2.25 -16.61
CA PRO A 55 1.52 1.46 -15.99
C PRO A 55 1.79 1.14 -14.53
N ALA A 56 3.07 1.03 -14.14
CA ALA A 56 3.47 0.81 -12.75
C ALA A 56 3.07 1.99 -11.84
N LEU A 57 3.21 3.23 -12.33
CA LEU A 57 2.82 4.43 -11.59
C LEU A 57 1.30 4.50 -11.39
N ILE A 58 0.54 4.13 -12.42
CA ILE A 58 -0.93 4.01 -12.33
C ILE A 58 -1.30 2.98 -11.27
N ILE A 59 -0.66 1.81 -11.25
CA ILE A 59 -0.92 0.77 -10.25
C ILE A 59 -0.61 1.26 -8.84
N VAL A 60 0.52 1.94 -8.64
CA VAL A 60 0.85 2.57 -7.35
C VAL A 60 -0.27 3.53 -6.96
N CYS A 61 -0.68 4.46 -7.83
CA CYS A 61 -1.78 5.38 -7.51
C CYS A 61 -3.06 4.65 -7.10
N LEU A 62 -3.42 3.57 -7.81
CA LEU A 62 -4.60 2.75 -7.49
C LEU A 62 -4.49 2.08 -6.12
N THR A 63 -3.32 1.55 -5.73
CA THR A 63 -3.17 0.92 -4.40
C THR A 63 -3.27 1.94 -3.26
N TRP A 64 -2.77 3.16 -3.45
CA TRP A 64 -2.94 4.25 -2.48
C TRP A 64 -4.39 4.74 -2.39
N ILE A 65 -5.11 4.82 -3.52
CA ILE A 65 -6.57 5.12 -3.53
C ILE A 65 -7.33 4.04 -2.74
N LEU A 66 -7.04 2.76 -2.98
CA LEU A 66 -7.67 1.66 -2.24
C LEU A 66 -7.39 1.72 -0.75
N SER A 67 -6.13 1.97 -0.37
CA SER A 67 -5.74 2.18 1.03
C SER A 67 -6.57 3.29 1.69
N ALA A 68 -6.74 4.42 0.99
CA ALA A 68 -7.59 5.51 1.46
C ALA A 68 -9.04 5.07 1.66
N VAL A 69 -9.64 4.40 0.67
CA VAL A 69 -11.01 3.90 0.78
C VAL A 69 -11.17 2.97 1.98
N PHE A 70 -10.25 2.03 2.19
CA PHE A 70 -10.30 1.08 3.31
C PHE A 70 -10.23 1.79 4.66
N SER A 71 -9.35 2.77 4.78
CA SER A 71 -9.19 3.55 6.01
C SER A 71 -10.41 4.43 6.33
N THR A 72 -11.13 4.93 5.31
CA THR A 72 -12.30 5.81 5.51
C THR A 72 -13.65 5.07 5.55
N LEU A 73 -13.67 3.72 5.59
CA LEU A 73 -14.93 2.95 5.63
C LEU A 73 -15.84 3.35 6.80
N LEU A 74 -15.28 3.46 8.02
CA LEU A 74 -16.03 3.89 9.21
C LEU A 74 -16.56 5.32 9.08
N PHE A 75 -15.80 6.19 8.42
CA PHE A 75 -16.23 7.57 8.16
C PHE A 75 -17.47 7.60 7.27
N TYR A 76 -17.50 6.80 6.20
CA TYR A 76 -18.64 6.73 5.28
C TYR A 76 -19.92 6.19 5.91
N VAL A 77 -19.82 5.31 6.90
CA VAL A 77 -20.99 4.77 7.62
C VAL A 77 -21.38 5.65 8.82
N GLY A 78 -20.55 6.63 9.18
CA GLY A 78 -20.78 7.49 10.35
C GLY A 78 -20.39 6.85 11.69
N GLU A 79 -19.68 5.71 11.67
CA GLU A 79 -19.23 4.96 12.87
C GLU A 79 -17.76 5.23 13.23
N HIS A 80 -17.18 6.30 12.67
CA HIS A 80 -15.81 6.74 12.98
C HIS A 80 -15.67 7.32 14.40
N THR A 81 -16.77 7.73 15.02
CA THR A 81 -16.85 8.18 16.41
C THR A 81 -17.98 7.46 17.14
N GLY A 82 -17.93 7.42 18.48
CA GLY A 82 -19.00 6.85 19.30
C GLY A 82 -18.73 5.39 19.68
N PRO A 83 -19.75 4.53 19.83
CA PRO A 83 -19.57 3.14 20.26
C PRO A 83 -18.78 2.30 19.24
N GLU A 84 -18.47 1.05 19.61
CA GLU A 84 -17.79 0.12 18.72
C GLU A 84 -18.65 -0.14 17.46
N PRO A 85 -18.05 -0.08 16.25
CA PRO A 85 -18.77 -0.26 14.99
C PRO A 85 -19.35 -1.68 14.84
N GLY A 86 -20.26 -1.84 13.87
CA GLY A 86 -20.80 -3.15 13.54
C GLY A 86 -19.69 -4.18 13.24
N LYS A 87 -19.73 -5.35 13.90
CA LYS A 87 -18.64 -6.34 13.81
C LYS A 87 -18.29 -6.75 12.38
N GLY A 88 -19.27 -6.87 11.48
CA GLY A 88 -19.01 -7.17 10.07
C GLY A 88 -18.18 -6.09 9.36
N LEU A 89 -18.51 -4.81 9.61
CA LEU A 89 -17.76 -3.67 9.06
C LEU A 89 -16.33 -3.63 9.62
N CYS A 90 -16.20 -3.88 10.93
CA CYS A 90 -14.92 -3.89 11.62
C CYS A 90 -14.00 -5.03 11.13
N ILE A 91 -14.56 -6.23 10.93
CA ILE A 91 -13.86 -7.39 10.34
C ILE A 91 -13.40 -7.09 8.92
N ALA A 92 -14.27 -6.50 8.10
CA ALA A 92 -13.94 -6.13 6.73
C ALA A 92 -12.79 -5.11 6.70
N GLN A 93 -12.92 -4.02 7.47
CA GLN A 93 -11.91 -2.97 7.52
C GLN A 93 -10.56 -3.49 8.05
N ALA A 94 -10.56 -4.24 9.16
CA ALA A 94 -9.35 -4.79 9.75
C ALA A 94 -8.60 -5.73 8.78
N SER A 95 -9.34 -6.53 8.03
CA SER A 95 -8.76 -7.46 7.05
C SER A 95 -8.18 -6.73 5.83
N LEU A 96 -8.89 -5.70 5.34
CA LEU A 96 -8.45 -4.85 4.22
C LEU A 96 -7.19 -4.04 4.57
N LEU A 97 -7.18 -3.38 5.72
CA LEU A 97 -6.04 -2.59 6.19
C LEU A 97 -4.86 -3.48 6.57
N GLY A 98 -5.09 -4.63 7.20
CA GLY A 98 -4.03 -5.59 7.52
C GLY A 98 -3.27 -6.09 6.29
N ALA A 99 -3.92 -6.18 5.13
CA ALA A 99 -3.28 -6.60 3.87
C ALA A 99 -2.66 -5.44 3.06
N THR A 100 -2.97 -4.19 3.42
CA THR A 100 -2.57 -3.00 2.66
C THR A 100 -1.04 -2.83 2.55
N PRO A 101 -0.24 -3.01 3.61
CA PRO A 101 1.23 -2.87 3.52
C PRO A 101 1.85 -3.76 2.44
N LEU A 102 1.36 -4.99 2.30
CA LEU A 102 1.88 -5.95 1.31
C LEU A 102 1.51 -5.56 -0.11
N MET A 103 0.29 -5.06 -0.31
CA MET A 103 -0.16 -4.52 -1.59
C MET A 103 0.70 -3.31 -1.99
N THR A 104 0.89 -2.34 -1.10
CA THR A 104 1.65 -1.12 -1.42
C THR A 104 3.13 -1.42 -1.66
N CYS A 105 3.77 -2.26 -0.84
CA CYS A 105 5.17 -2.63 -1.05
C CYS A 105 5.37 -3.36 -2.39
N SER A 106 4.43 -4.23 -2.76
CA SER A 106 4.48 -4.95 -4.03
C SER A 106 4.29 -4.02 -5.24
N ALA A 107 3.44 -2.99 -5.13
CA ALA A 107 3.30 -1.95 -6.14
C ALA A 107 4.56 -1.08 -6.28
N VAL A 108 5.23 -0.77 -5.15
CA VAL A 108 6.50 -0.02 -5.16
C VAL A 108 7.62 -0.83 -5.82
N ILE A 109 7.73 -2.14 -5.54
CA ILE A 109 8.69 -3.01 -6.24
C ILE A 109 8.42 -3.00 -7.76
N LEU A 110 7.15 -3.09 -8.16
CA LEU A 110 6.78 -3.03 -9.57
C LEU A 110 7.24 -1.72 -10.22
N LEU A 111 7.10 -0.60 -9.52
CA LEU A 111 7.59 0.70 -9.97
C LEU A 111 9.12 0.73 -10.05
N ALA A 112 9.83 0.24 -9.03
CA ALA A 112 11.29 0.19 -9.01
C ALA A 112 11.84 -0.65 -10.18
N ILE A 113 11.24 -1.82 -10.45
CA ILE A 113 11.60 -2.67 -11.61
C ILE A 113 11.35 -1.93 -12.93
N TYR A 114 10.24 -1.19 -13.03
CA TYR A 114 9.91 -0.44 -14.24
C TYR A 114 10.93 0.68 -14.50
N VAL A 115 11.28 1.44 -13.47
CA VAL A 115 12.26 2.54 -13.54
C VAL A 115 13.63 1.99 -13.93
N TRP A 116 14.09 0.94 -13.24
CA TRP A 116 15.37 0.30 -13.52
C TRP A 116 15.49 -0.17 -14.99
N LYS A 117 14.43 -0.79 -15.53
CA LYS A 117 14.39 -1.21 -16.93
C LYS A 117 14.32 -0.06 -17.93
N THR A 118 13.88 1.12 -17.51
CA THR A 118 13.81 2.29 -18.37
C THR A 118 15.20 2.92 -18.55
N TYR A 119 16.09 2.81 -17.55
CA TYR A 119 17.46 3.33 -17.64
C TYR A 119 18.42 2.43 -18.43
N ASP A 120 18.18 1.11 -18.46
CA ASP A 120 19.05 0.13 -19.13
C ASP A 120 18.84 0.06 -20.66
N ASP A 121 17.92 0.86 -21.23
CA ASP A 121 17.63 0.88 -22.67
C ASP A 121 18.29 2.10 -23.36
N PRO A 122 19.40 1.92 -24.10
CA PRO A 122 20.16 3.01 -24.72
C PRO A 122 19.47 3.64 -25.94
N ASP A 123 18.44 3.01 -26.51
CA ASP A 123 17.65 3.56 -27.62
C ASP A 123 16.38 4.23 -27.07
N LEU A 124 16.53 5.41 -26.48
CA LEU A 124 15.40 6.22 -26.01
C LEU A 124 14.62 6.79 -27.21
N GLY A 125 13.81 5.95 -27.84
CA GLY A 125 13.06 6.26 -29.05
C GLY A 125 12.08 5.16 -29.43
N VAL A 126 10.99 5.03 -28.66
CA VAL A 126 9.74 4.35 -29.08
C VAL A 126 9.81 2.81 -29.20
N ASP A 127 10.02 2.13 -28.07
CA ASP A 127 9.10 1.06 -27.67
C ASP A 127 9.32 0.69 -26.20
N MET A 128 8.59 1.36 -25.29
CA MET A 128 8.59 1.07 -23.84
C MET A 128 7.85 -0.24 -23.53
N GLN A 129 8.19 -1.32 -24.24
CA GLN A 129 7.80 -2.66 -23.88
C GLN A 129 9.05 -3.44 -23.53
N PRO A 130 9.20 -3.92 -22.27
CA PRO A 130 10.36 -4.69 -21.91
C PRO A 130 10.48 -5.87 -22.88
N ARG A 131 11.60 -5.91 -23.60
CA ARG A 131 12.03 -6.98 -24.51
C ARG A 131 12.47 -8.21 -23.71
N THR A 132 11.79 -8.49 -22.60
CA THR A 132 11.89 -9.79 -21.96
C THR A 132 11.03 -10.75 -22.77
N ARG A 133 11.54 -11.94 -23.05
CA ARG A 133 10.81 -13.09 -23.60
C ARG A 133 9.70 -13.59 -22.64
N THR A 134 9.13 -12.72 -21.83
CA THR A 134 7.98 -12.98 -20.99
C THR A 134 6.76 -12.69 -21.86
N GLY A 135 6.03 -13.74 -22.23
CA GLY A 135 4.81 -13.59 -23.03
C GLY A 135 3.82 -12.61 -22.39
N LYS A 136 2.82 -12.17 -23.16
CA LYS A 136 1.75 -11.25 -22.70
C LYS A 136 1.20 -11.61 -21.31
N LEU A 137 1.11 -12.91 -21.01
CA LEU A 137 0.70 -13.45 -19.72
C LEU A 137 1.60 -13.03 -18.55
N GLY A 138 2.92 -13.03 -18.70
CA GLY A 138 3.85 -12.63 -17.63
C GLY A 138 3.77 -11.14 -17.30
N LYS A 139 3.52 -10.30 -18.33
CA LYS A 139 3.28 -8.86 -18.13
C LYS A 139 2.00 -8.63 -17.33
N ILE A 140 0.91 -9.31 -17.70
CA ILE A 140 -0.37 -9.24 -16.96
C ILE A 140 -0.20 -9.72 -15.52
N ALA A 141 0.43 -10.89 -15.32
CA ALA A 141 0.65 -11.47 -14.00
C ALA A 141 1.42 -10.51 -13.08
N LEU A 142 2.44 -9.85 -13.60
CA LEU A 142 3.24 -8.87 -12.85
C LEU A 142 2.39 -7.67 -12.40
N HIS A 143 1.53 -7.14 -13.27
CA HIS A 143 0.67 -6.00 -12.96
C HIS A 143 -0.47 -6.36 -12.00
N CYS A 144 -0.96 -7.60 -12.07
CA CYS A 144 -1.99 -8.09 -11.15
C CYS A 144 -1.44 -8.47 -9.77
N SER A 145 -0.11 -8.59 -9.62
CA SER A 145 0.51 -9.08 -8.38
C SER A 145 0.11 -8.31 -7.11
N PRO A 146 0.02 -6.96 -7.07
CA PRO A 146 -0.32 -6.26 -5.83
C PRO A 146 -1.75 -6.55 -5.38
N PHE A 147 -2.69 -6.67 -6.34
CA PHE A 147 -4.09 -6.96 -6.07
C PHE A 147 -4.32 -8.42 -5.71
N PHE A 148 -3.53 -9.33 -6.29
CA PHE A 148 -3.56 -10.74 -5.91
C PHE A 148 -3.08 -10.93 -4.47
N ILE A 149 -1.98 -10.26 -4.09
CA ILE A 149 -1.45 -10.27 -2.72
C ILE A 149 -2.46 -9.69 -1.74
N LEU A 150 -3.12 -8.57 -2.10
CA LEU A 150 -4.22 -8.02 -1.33
C LEU A 150 -5.31 -9.08 -1.10
N GLY A 151 -5.85 -9.66 -2.17
CA GLY A 151 -6.93 -10.65 -2.08
C GLY A 151 -6.58 -11.86 -1.22
N LEU A 152 -5.36 -12.37 -1.34
CA LEU A 152 -4.87 -13.49 -0.55
C LEU A 152 -4.82 -13.15 0.96
N PHE A 153 -4.20 -12.03 1.33
CA PHE A 153 -4.06 -11.65 2.73
C PHE A 153 -5.36 -11.15 3.35
N VAL A 154 -6.25 -10.55 2.56
CA VAL A 154 -7.63 -10.24 2.99
C VAL A 154 -8.39 -11.53 3.29
N ALA A 155 -8.32 -12.54 2.42
CA ALA A 155 -8.99 -13.82 2.66
C ALA A 155 -8.49 -14.51 3.95
N ILE A 156 -7.17 -14.46 4.19
CA ILE A 156 -6.56 -14.96 5.44
C ILE A 156 -7.07 -14.15 6.63
N GLY A 157 -7.00 -12.82 6.57
CA GLY A 157 -7.45 -11.91 7.63
C GLY A 157 -8.93 -12.11 7.99
N VAL A 158 -9.81 -12.18 6.99
CA VAL A 158 -11.25 -12.43 7.18
C VAL A 158 -11.47 -13.79 7.82
N THR A 159 -10.75 -14.83 7.37
CA THR A 159 -10.89 -16.18 7.94
C THR A 159 -10.50 -16.22 9.41
N ILE A 160 -9.43 -15.52 9.80
CA ILE A 160 -9.00 -15.41 11.20
C ILE A 160 -10.03 -14.60 12.01
N ALA A 161 -10.45 -13.46 11.48
CA ALA A 161 -11.39 -12.55 12.11
C ALA A 161 -12.78 -13.16 12.33
N LEU A 162 -13.26 -14.01 11.42
CA LEU A 162 -14.53 -14.74 11.58
C LEU A 162 -14.43 -15.85 12.64
N LYS A 163 -13.25 -16.44 12.83
CA LYS A 163 -12.99 -17.44 13.88
C LYS A 163 -12.78 -16.82 15.26
N HIS A 164 -12.28 -15.59 15.30
CA HIS A 164 -11.95 -14.85 16.52
C HIS A 164 -12.50 -13.41 16.47
N PRO A 165 -13.82 -13.21 16.42
CA PRO A 165 -14.43 -11.88 16.31
C PRO A 165 -14.14 -10.99 17.53
N GLU A 166 -13.83 -11.57 18.68
CA GLU A 166 -13.39 -10.88 19.90
C GLU A 166 -12.02 -10.21 19.76
N ARG A 167 -11.20 -10.66 18.79
CA ARG A 167 -9.88 -10.09 18.50
C ARG A 167 -9.93 -8.92 17.53
N VAL A 168 -11.09 -8.61 16.97
CA VAL A 168 -11.27 -7.46 16.08
C VAL A 168 -11.90 -6.33 16.88
N THR A 169 -11.11 -5.28 17.09
CA THR A 169 -11.52 -4.12 17.89
C THR A 169 -11.00 -2.82 17.27
N ARG A 170 -11.72 -1.73 17.53
CA ARG A 170 -11.26 -0.36 17.21
C ARG A 170 -10.37 0.21 18.32
N THR A 171 -10.49 -0.29 19.56
CA THR A 171 -9.80 0.28 20.73
C THR A 171 -8.28 0.24 20.65
N GLN A 172 -7.71 -0.63 19.81
CA GLN A 172 -6.27 -0.69 19.57
C GLN A 172 -5.76 0.43 18.66
N GLU A 173 -6.59 0.95 17.76
CA GLU A 173 -6.23 1.90 16.73
C GLU A 173 -7.39 2.91 16.62
N TYR A 174 -7.22 4.11 17.21
CA TYR A 174 -8.31 5.08 17.40
C TYR A 174 -9.12 5.40 16.13
N PHE A 175 -8.50 5.26 14.94
CA PHE A 175 -9.06 5.70 13.66
C PHE A 175 -9.71 4.57 12.81
N TYR A 176 -9.40 3.30 13.07
CA TYR A 176 -9.86 2.17 12.27
C TYR A 176 -9.86 0.87 13.06
N CYS A 177 -10.58 -0.13 12.57
CA CYS A 177 -10.55 -1.46 13.17
C CYS A 177 -9.24 -2.20 12.86
N SER A 178 -8.68 -2.87 13.86
CA SER A 178 -7.54 -3.77 13.70
C SER A 178 -7.81 -5.17 14.23
N LEU A 179 -7.14 -6.14 13.62
CA LEU A 179 -7.16 -7.53 14.07
C LEU A 179 -5.98 -7.77 15.03
N ASP A 180 -6.28 -8.05 16.29
CA ASP A 180 -5.29 -8.40 17.32
C ASP A 180 -4.84 -9.86 17.18
N TRP A 181 -4.01 -10.13 16.17
CA TRP A 181 -3.47 -11.46 15.94
C TRP A 181 -1.96 -11.39 15.67
N PRO A 182 -1.10 -11.56 16.69
CA PRO A 182 0.34 -11.38 16.56
C PRO A 182 0.97 -12.16 15.40
N PRO A 183 0.66 -13.46 15.16
CA PRO A 183 1.23 -14.19 14.03
C PRO A 183 0.91 -13.58 12.66
N PHE A 184 -0.27 -12.97 12.50
CA PHE A 184 -0.66 -12.33 11.24
C PHE A 184 0.05 -10.99 11.07
N THR A 185 0.05 -10.16 12.12
CA THR A 185 0.71 -8.85 12.10
C THR A 185 2.23 -8.98 11.94
N GLU A 186 2.85 -9.95 12.62
CA GLU A 186 4.27 -10.26 12.48
C GLU A 186 4.59 -10.75 11.06
N ALA A 187 3.78 -11.67 10.50
CA ALA A 187 3.98 -12.15 9.13
C ALA A 187 3.87 -11.00 8.11
N VAL A 188 2.83 -10.16 8.20
CA VAL A 188 2.66 -8.98 7.35
C VAL A 188 3.85 -8.04 7.47
N SER A 189 4.31 -7.76 8.69
CA SER A 189 5.44 -6.88 8.97
C SER A 189 6.76 -7.42 8.39
N ILE A 190 7.07 -8.70 8.62
CA ILE A 190 8.27 -9.36 8.10
C ILE A 190 8.27 -9.33 6.56
N ILE A 191 7.17 -9.75 5.93
CA ILE A 191 7.08 -9.79 4.48
C ILE A 191 7.16 -8.39 3.89
N SER A 192 6.45 -7.40 4.46
CA SER A 192 6.51 -6.01 3.99
C SER A 192 7.93 -5.45 4.11
N THR A 193 8.63 -5.73 5.21
CA THR A 193 10.02 -5.32 5.41
C THR A 193 10.94 -5.92 4.35
N LEU A 194 10.80 -7.22 4.06
CA LEU A 194 11.57 -7.87 3.01
C LEU A 194 11.30 -7.26 1.63
N LEU A 195 10.04 -6.96 1.31
CA LEU A 195 9.67 -6.29 0.06
C LEU A 195 10.27 -4.88 -0.03
N CYS A 196 10.24 -4.10 1.05
CA CYS A 196 10.89 -2.78 1.11
C CYS A 196 12.41 -2.88 0.92
N ILE A 197 13.08 -3.87 1.53
CA ILE A 197 14.52 -4.10 1.36
C ILE A 197 14.84 -4.40 -0.11
N VAL A 198 14.02 -5.23 -0.76
CA VAL A 198 14.18 -5.53 -2.20
C VAL A 198 13.98 -4.27 -3.04
N ALA A 199 12.96 -3.45 -2.77
CA ALA A 199 12.73 -2.21 -3.49
C ALA A 199 13.92 -1.24 -3.36
N MET A 200 14.40 -1.00 -2.13
CA MET A 200 15.58 -0.16 -1.88
C MET A 200 16.83 -0.74 -2.53
N GLY A 201 16.99 -2.07 -2.55
CA GLY A 201 18.08 -2.74 -3.24
C GLY A 201 18.09 -2.46 -4.75
N ILE A 202 16.91 -2.47 -5.39
CA ILE A 202 16.77 -2.14 -6.81
C ILE A 202 17.14 -0.67 -7.07
N GLU A 203 16.62 0.26 -6.26
CA GLU A 203 16.88 1.71 -6.41
C GLU A 203 18.34 2.10 -6.14
N THR A 204 18.98 1.48 -5.15
CA THR A 204 20.40 1.74 -4.85
C THR A 204 21.30 1.18 -5.94
N LEU A 205 21.04 -0.04 -6.43
CA LEU A 205 21.78 -0.61 -7.57
C LEU A 205 21.67 0.30 -8.79
N ASP A 206 20.48 0.83 -9.08
CA ASP A 206 20.26 1.79 -10.16
C ASP A 206 21.16 3.03 -10.00
N SER A 207 21.15 3.65 -8.82
CA SER A 207 21.95 4.84 -8.51
C SER A 207 23.46 4.63 -8.65
N PHE A 208 23.96 3.41 -8.38
CA PHE A 208 25.38 3.07 -8.55
C PHE A 208 25.77 2.81 -10.01
N PHE A 209 24.86 2.30 -10.85
CA PHE A 209 25.15 1.97 -12.24
C PHE A 209 24.97 3.16 -13.20
N VAL A 210 24.04 4.07 -12.93
CA VAL A 210 23.82 5.31 -13.73
C VAL A 210 25.09 6.15 -13.97
N PRO A 211 25.98 6.41 -12.99
CA PRO A 211 27.19 7.21 -13.23
C PRO A 211 28.22 6.56 -14.16
N LEU A 212 28.15 5.24 -14.41
CA LEU A 212 29.06 4.54 -15.33
C LEU A 212 28.61 4.63 -16.79
N HIS A 213 27.36 5.01 -17.05
CA HIS A 213 26.77 5.04 -18.40
C HIS A 213 26.50 6.45 -18.93
N SER A 214 27.04 7.50 -18.29
CA SER A 214 27.09 8.82 -18.93
C SER A 214 28.22 8.84 -19.96
N PRO A 215 27.95 8.75 -21.28
CA PRO A 215 28.96 9.10 -22.26
C PRO A 215 29.27 10.58 -22.03
N VAL A 216 30.53 10.85 -21.72
CA VAL A 216 31.10 12.19 -21.88
C VAL A 216 31.06 12.47 -23.39
N SER A 217 29.96 13.03 -23.87
CA SER A 217 29.92 13.68 -25.18
C SER A 217 30.53 15.07 -25.01
N CYS A 218 31.85 15.13 -25.23
CA CYS A 218 32.56 16.34 -25.64
C CYS A 218 32.22 16.69 -27.09
#